data_AF-A0A2N1KNQ4-F1
#
_entry.id   AF-A0A2N1KNQ4-F1
#
_cell.length_a   1.000
_cell.length_b   1.000
_cell.length_c   1.000
_cell.angle_alpha   90.00
_cell.angle_beta   90.00
_cell.angle_gamma   90.00
#
_symmetry.space_group_name_H-M   'P 1'
#
loop_
_entity.id
_entity.type
_entity.pdbx_description
1 polymer ?
#
loop_
_entity_poly.entity_id
_entity_poly.type
_entity_poly.pdbx_seq_one_letter_code
_entity_poly.pdbx_strand_id
1 'polypeptide(L)'
;MIRIKKGETDFDRNWILKANDLQNGASIATALVKGGKIYIELPSTPLAANFSNLTSPIFEYYVVDMATGQKTKIEGMPQHDYSYANDYGITEIDGKIYFWVRNPSQKVDGYYVLDGTKATQVFNVAHEGSLWGFAKLQ
;
A
#
# COMPACT_ATOMS: atom_id res chain seq x y z
N MET A 1 -0.44 2.21 13.21
CA MET A 1 0.75 3.05 12.99
C MET A 1 0.80 4.15 14.04
N ILE A 2 2.00 4.39 14.57
CA ILE A 2 2.34 5.50 15.48
C ILE A 2 3.34 6.43 14.75
N ARG A 3 3.47 7.68 15.19
CA ARG A 3 4.35 8.65 14.53
C ARG A 3 5.33 9.32 15.49
N ILE A 4 6.46 9.74 14.95
CA ILE A 4 7.36 10.76 15.52
C ILE A 4 7.28 11.97 14.58
N LYS A 5 7.11 13.18 15.12
CA LYS A 5 7.03 14.39 14.27
C LYS A 5 8.42 14.77 13.78
N LYS A 6 8.49 15.50 12.67
CA LYS A 6 9.76 16.02 12.14
C LYS A 6 10.46 16.87 13.22
N GLY A 7 11.70 16.52 13.53
CA GLY A 7 12.53 17.22 14.53
C GLY A 7 12.30 16.77 15.97
N GLU A 8 11.34 15.88 16.23
CA GLU A 8 11.10 15.29 17.54
C GLU A 8 11.80 13.92 17.67
N THR A 9 12.04 13.49 18.90
CA THR A 9 12.54 12.14 19.22
C THR A 9 11.50 11.27 19.92
N ASP A 10 10.45 11.88 20.46
CA ASP A 10 9.37 11.17 21.15
C ASP A 10 8.21 10.85 20.22
N PHE A 11 7.57 9.71 20.48
CA PHE A 11 6.32 9.35 19.82
C PHE A 11 5.22 10.33 20.20
N ASP A 12 4.43 10.74 19.21
CA ASP A 12 3.21 11.49 19.43
C ASP A 12 2.15 10.58 20.05
N ARG A 13 2.03 10.60 21.38
CA ARG A 13 1.10 9.77 22.14
C ARG A 13 -0.38 10.08 21.86
N ASN A 14 -0.67 11.23 21.24
CA ASN A 14 -2.03 11.65 20.93
C ASN A 14 -2.45 11.28 19.50
N TRP A 15 -1.56 10.64 18.73
CA TRP A 15 -1.84 10.28 17.35
C TRP A 15 -1.60 8.80 17.10
N ILE A 16 -2.65 8.11 16.66
CA ILE A 16 -2.60 6.73 16.22
C ILE A 16 -3.49 6.57 15.00
N LEU A 17 -2.97 5.89 13.98
CA LEU A 17 -3.79 5.40 12.87
C LEU A 17 -3.99 3.91 13.04
N LYS A 18 -5.23 3.47 13.23
CA LYS A 18 -5.57 2.05 13.34
C LYS A 18 -6.19 1.57 12.03
N ALA A 19 -5.79 0.39 11.57
CA ALA A 19 -6.37 -0.22 10.37
C ALA A 19 -7.90 -0.36 10.50
N ASN A 20 -8.38 -0.76 11.69
CA ASN A 20 -9.81 -0.91 11.97
C ASN A 20 -10.60 0.41 11.92
N ASP A 21 -9.97 1.56 12.15
CA ASP A 21 -10.64 2.86 12.01
C ASP A 21 -10.85 3.22 10.53
N LEU A 22 -10.06 2.62 9.63
CA LEU A 22 -10.12 2.82 8.19
C LEU A 22 -10.99 1.79 7.49
N GLN A 23 -10.95 0.55 7.95
CA GLN A 23 -11.72 -0.58 7.44
C GLN A 23 -11.84 -1.62 8.55
N ASN A 24 -13.06 -1.99 8.95
CA ASN A 24 -13.23 -3.02 9.97
C ASN A 24 -12.65 -4.37 9.52
N GLY A 25 -11.86 -5.01 10.40
CA GLY A 25 -11.20 -6.28 10.11
C GLY A 25 -10.02 -6.16 9.16
N ALA A 26 -9.32 -5.02 9.18
CA ALA A 26 -8.17 -4.77 8.30
C ALA A 26 -6.82 -4.94 9.01
N SER A 27 -5.79 -5.15 8.19
CA SER A 27 -4.37 -5.01 8.53
C SER A 27 -3.72 -4.01 7.59
N ILE A 28 -2.63 -3.38 8.02
CA ILE A 28 -1.76 -2.55 7.17
C ILE A 28 -0.39 -3.25 7.17
N ALA A 29 0.00 -3.83 6.03
CA ALA A 29 1.30 -4.46 5.87
C ALA A 29 2.41 -3.44 5.58
N THR A 30 2.12 -2.50 4.68
CA THR A 30 3.07 -1.52 4.15
C THR A 30 2.48 -0.12 4.17
N ALA A 31 3.36 0.87 4.34
CA ALA A 31 3.00 2.27 4.30
C ALA A 31 4.16 3.13 3.80
N LEU A 32 3.85 4.15 3.01
CA LEU A 32 4.78 5.23 2.64
C LEU A 32 4.20 6.56 3.13
N VAL A 33 5.01 7.38 3.79
CA VAL A 33 4.60 8.72 4.25
C VAL A 33 5.24 9.78 3.35
N LYS A 34 4.43 10.62 2.73
CA LYS A 34 4.92 11.72 1.88
C LYS A 34 3.95 12.89 1.83
N GLY A 35 4.46 14.10 2.01
CA GLY A 35 3.68 15.34 1.83
C GLY A 35 2.46 15.45 2.75
N GLY A 36 2.54 14.98 4.00
CA GLY A 36 1.41 14.99 4.94
C GLY A 36 0.35 13.92 4.64
N LYS A 37 0.65 12.96 3.77
CA LYS A 37 -0.21 11.84 3.42
C LYS A 37 0.47 10.51 3.73
N ILE A 38 -0.36 9.49 3.96
CA ILE A 38 0.08 8.12 4.18
C ILE A 38 -0.54 7.26 3.08
N TYR A 39 0.30 6.62 2.28
CA TYR A 39 -0.10 5.67 1.27
C TYR A 39 -0.04 4.28 1.91
N ILE A 40 -1.13 3.54 1.84
CA ILE A 40 -1.28 2.25 2.51
C ILE A 40 -2.01 1.26 1.63
N GLU A 41 -1.77 -0.01 1.90
CA GLU A 41 -2.62 -1.11 1.46
C GLU A 41 -3.72 -1.36 2.50
N LEU A 42 -4.95 -1.63 2.07
CA LEU A 42 -6.03 -2.14 2.91
C LEU A 42 -6.86 -3.20 2.14
N PRO A 43 -7.44 -4.18 2.84
CA PRO A 43 -8.34 -5.12 2.19
C PRO A 43 -9.71 -4.48 1.92
N SER A 44 -10.30 -4.75 0.76
CA SER A 44 -11.64 -4.35 0.37
C SER A 44 -12.73 -5.19 1.04
N THR A 45 -12.36 -6.33 1.63
CA THR A 45 -13.23 -7.20 2.42
C THR A 45 -12.56 -7.52 3.75
N PRO A 46 -13.30 -7.70 4.87
CA PRO A 46 -12.68 -8.03 6.15
C PRO A 46 -11.82 -9.30 6.05
N LEU A 47 -10.69 -9.31 6.74
CA LEU A 47 -9.88 -10.51 6.89
C LEU A 47 -10.65 -11.58 7.65
N ALA A 48 -10.56 -12.82 7.17
CA ALA A 48 -11.09 -13.96 7.89
C ALA A 48 -10.37 -14.09 9.24
N ALA A 49 -11.06 -14.57 10.27
CA ALA A 49 -10.48 -14.73 11.61
C ALA A 49 -9.25 -15.67 11.64
N ASN A 50 -9.15 -16.59 10.67
CA ASN A 50 -8.01 -17.48 10.47
C ASN A 50 -7.07 -17.02 9.33
N PHE A 51 -7.26 -15.82 8.80
CA PHE A 51 -6.47 -15.21 7.73
C PHE A 51 -6.43 -16.01 6.42
N SER A 52 -7.41 -16.88 6.16
CA SER A 52 -7.45 -17.73 4.96
C SER A 52 -7.56 -16.95 3.64
N ASN A 53 -7.97 -15.68 3.70
CA ASN A 53 -8.14 -14.82 2.52
C ASN A 53 -6.97 -13.83 2.30
N LEU A 54 -5.82 -13.97 2.98
CA LEU A 54 -4.66 -13.09 2.76
C LEU A 54 -4.10 -13.19 1.33
N THR A 55 -4.07 -14.38 0.74
CA THR A 55 -3.57 -14.58 -0.63
C THR A 55 -4.61 -14.24 -1.70
N SER A 56 -5.85 -13.94 -1.29
CA SER A 56 -6.89 -13.56 -2.25
C SER A 56 -6.63 -12.15 -2.75
N PRO A 57 -6.93 -11.85 -4.03
CA PRO A 57 -6.79 -10.50 -4.57
C PRO A 57 -7.90 -9.59 -4.03
N ILE A 58 -7.81 -9.23 -2.76
CA ILE A 58 -8.78 -8.40 -2.04
C ILE A 58 -8.15 -7.10 -1.55
N PHE A 59 -6.87 -6.85 -1.79
CA PHE A 59 -6.19 -5.65 -1.32
C PHE A 59 -6.22 -4.55 -2.37
N GLU A 60 -6.28 -3.32 -1.88
CA GLU A 60 -6.30 -2.11 -2.67
C GLU A 60 -5.44 -1.04 -2.00
N TYR A 61 -4.96 -0.09 -2.79
CA TYR A 61 -4.18 1.03 -2.29
C TYR A 61 -5.06 2.24 -1.99
N TYR A 62 -4.71 2.92 -0.90
CA TYR A 62 -5.39 4.11 -0.40
C TYR A 62 -4.37 5.18 -0.02
N VAL A 63 -4.83 6.42 -0.07
CA VAL A 63 -4.13 7.55 0.53
C VAL A 63 -4.95 8.09 1.69
N VAL A 64 -4.30 8.33 2.82
CA VAL A 64 -4.88 8.89 4.04
C VAL A 64 -4.28 10.26 4.31
N ASP A 65 -5.11 11.28 4.46
CA ASP A 65 -4.68 12.59 4.91
C ASP A 65 -4.34 12.56 6.41
N MET A 66 -3.12 12.99 6.79
CA MET A 66 -2.66 12.88 8.17
C MET A 66 -3.33 13.86 9.14
N ALA A 67 -3.89 14.96 8.62
CA ALA A 67 -4.52 15.99 9.44
C ALA A 67 -5.97 15.62 9.76
N THR A 68 -6.68 15.08 8.77
CA THR A 68 -8.12 14.78 8.87
C THR A 68 -8.43 13.31 9.09
N GLY A 69 -7.49 12.40 8.76
CA GLY A 69 -7.74 10.96 8.72
C GLY A 69 -8.57 10.52 7.51
N GLN A 70 -8.91 11.42 6.59
CA GLN A 70 -9.72 11.09 5.43
C GLN A 70 -8.98 10.10 4.51
N LYS A 71 -9.61 8.96 4.25
CA LYS A 71 -9.15 7.91 3.35
C LYS A 71 -9.74 8.10 1.95
N THR A 72 -8.91 8.00 0.92
CA THR A 72 -9.31 8.02 -0.50
C THR A 72 -8.69 6.84 -1.23
N LYS A 73 -9.49 6.10 -2.00
CA LYS A 73 -9.01 4.99 -2.84
C LYS A 73 -8.13 5.52 -3.98
N ILE A 74 -7.08 4.78 -4.31
CA ILE A 74 -6.26 5.01 -5.50
C ILE A 74 -6.77 4.08 -6.61
N GLU A 75 -7.22 4.66 -7.71
CA GLU A 75 -7.85 3.93 -8.82
C GLU A 75 -6.82 3.52 -9.89
N GLY A 76 -7.24 2.71 -10.86
CA GLY A 76 -6.41 2.37 -12.04
C GLY A 76 -5.54 1.12 -11.90
N MET A 77 -5.68 0.39 -10.79
CA MET A 77 -5.02 -0.88 -10.51
C MET A 77 -6.08 -1.97 -10.25
N PRO A 78 -5.82 -3.23 -10.60
CA PRO A 78 -6.62 -4.33 -10.09
C PRO A 78 -6.36 -4.49 -8.58
N GLN A 79 -7.26 -5.21 -7.91
CA GLN A 79 -6.97 -5.70 -6.56
C GLN A 79 -5.76 -6.63 -6.59
N HIS A 80 -5.05 -6.74 -5.49
CA HIS A 80 -3.87 -7.60 -5.37
C HIS A 80 -3.92 -8.46 -4.12
N ASP A 81 -3.07 -9.50 -4.08
CA ASP A 81 -2.83 -10.26 -2.86
C ASP A 81 -2.09 -9.40 -1.83
N TYR A 82 -2.13 -9.83 -0.57
CA TYR A 82 -1.50 -9.11 0.52
C TYR A 82 -0.03 -8.81 0.22
N SER A 83 0.42 -7.60 0.51
CA SER A 83 1.82 -7.18 0.31
C SER A 83 2.82 -8.00 1.14
N TYR A 84 2.37 -8.80 2.11
CA TYR A 84 3.19 -9.57 3.04
C TYR A 84 4.29 -8.69 3.67
N ALA A 85 5.54 -9.14 3.64
CA ALA A 85 6.72 -8.40 4.07
C ALA A 85 7.48 -7.78 2.89
N ASN A 86 6.81 -7.55 1.75
CA ASN A 86 7.43 -6.88 0.62
C ASN A 86 7.61 -5.39 0.97
N ASP A 87 8.80 -5.06 1.48
CA ASP A 87 9.17 -3.69 1.84
C ASP A 87 9.10 -2.72 0.64
N TYR A 88 9.09 -3.25 -0.59
CA TYR A 88 8.91 -2.47 -1.82
C TYR A 88 7.46 -2.40 -2.29
N GLY A 89 6.49 -2.91 -1.52
CA GLY A 89 5.05 -2.86 -1.87
C GLY A 89 4.55 -1.45 -2.17
N ILE A 90 5.06 -0.44 -1.47
CA ILE A 90 4.92 0.98 -1.81
C ILE A 90 6.30 1.61 -1.76
N THR A 91 6.78 2.15 -2.88
CA THR A 91 8.14 2.68 -2.99
C THR A 91 8.17 4.04 -3.66
N GLU A 92 9.04 4.93 -3.17
CA GLU A 92 9.32 6.22 -3.80
C GLU A 92 10.62 6.17 -4.61
N ILE A 93 10.57 6.57 -5.89
CA ILE A 93 11.74 6.77 -6.74
C ILE A 93 11.59 8.09 -7.50
N ASP A 94 12.61 8.95 -7.45
CA ASP A 94 12.65 10.27 -8.11
C ASP A 94 11.39 11.12 -7.84
N GLY A 95 10.87 11.07 -6.62
CA GLY A 95 9.66 11.82 -6.27
C GLY A 95 8.35 11.16 -6.71
N LYS A 96 8.38 10.06 -7.45
CA LYS A 96 7.18 9.31 -7.87
C LYS A 96 6.93 8.13 -6.93
N ILE A 97 5.65 7.85 -6.69
CA ILE A 97 5.22 6.74 -5.83
C ILE A 97 4.80 5.58 -6.74
N TYR A 98 5.30 4.39 -6.42
CA TYR A 98 5.03 3.16 -7.12
C TYR A 98 4.34 2.16 -6.18
N PHE A 99 3.39 1.42 -6.71
CA PHE A 99 2.65 0.38 -6.02
C PHE A 99 2.91 -0.96 -6.68
N TRP A 100 3.33 -1.95 -5.89
CA TRP A 100 3.41 -3.31 -6.35
C TRP A 100 2.00 -3.90 -6.44
N VAL A 101 1.71 -4.61 -7.52
CA VAL A 101 0.42 -5.27 -7.70
C VAL A 101 0.70 -6.67 -8.19
N ARG A 102 0.23 -7.66 -7.43
CA ARG A 102 0.20 -9.05 -7.86
C ARG A 102 -1.23 -9.57 -7.85
N ASN A 103 -1.69 -9.97 -9.03
CA ASN A 103 -2.99 -10.60 -9.22
C ASN A 103 -2.84 -11.80 -10.16
N PRO A 104 -2.74 -13.02 -9.60
CA PRO A 104 -2.53 -14.23 -10.40
C PRO A 104 -3.66 -14.50 -11.42
N SER A 105 -4.92 -14.21 -11.08
CA SER A 105 -6.05 -14.46 -11.98
C SER A 105 -6.05 -13.52 -13.20
N GLN A 106 -5.43 -12.35 -13.06
CA GLN A 106 -5.25 -11.38 -14.14
C GLN A 106 -3.85 -11.43 -14.78
N LYS A 107 -2.99 -12.37 -14.35
CA LYS A 107 -1.58 -12.48 -14.79
C LYS A 107 -0.79 -11.19 -14.60
N VAL A 108 -1.06 -10.49 -13.49
CA VAL A 108 -0.36 -9.27 -13.11
C VAL A 108 0.65 -9.59 -12.01
N ASP A 109 1.89 -9.20 -12.23
CA ASP A 109 2.93 -9.04 -11.22
C ASP A 109 3.84 -7.90 -11.68
N GLY A 110 3.61 -6.71 -11.14
CA GLY A 110 4.21 -5.51 -11.68
C GLY A 110 4.01 -4.28 -10.81
N TYR A 111 4.46 -3.14 -11.33
CA TYR A 111 4.36 -1.87 -10.62
C TYR A 111 3.51 -0.86 -11.38
N TYR A 112 2.79 -0.06 -10.61
CA TYR A 112 1.96 1.04 -11.10
C TYR A 112 2.44 2.35 -10.50
N VAL A 113 2.47 3.42 -11.28
CA VAL A 113 2.93 4.74 -10.83
C VAL A 113 1.75 5.66 -10.57
N LEU A 114 1.79 6.39 -9.45
CA LEU A 114 0.74 7.34 -9.06
C LEU A 114 0.80 8.64 -9.87
N ASP A 115 -0.36 9.08 -10.36
CA ASP A 115 -0.65 10.43 -10.86
C ASP A 115 -1.98 10.94 -10.26
N GLY A 116 -1.90 11.92 -9.36
CA GLY A 116 -3.05 12.37 -8.57
C GLY A 116 -3.61 11.27 -7.66
N THR A 117 -4.80 10.76 -7.99
CA THR A 117 -5.47 9.63 -7.30
C THR A 117 -5.67 8.41 -8.21
N LYS A 118 -4.99 8.39 -9.35
CA LYS A 118 -4.99 7.26 -10.30
C LYS A 118 -3.58 6.72 -10.42
N ALA A 119 -3.44 5.41 -10.63
CA ALA A 119 -2.18 4.79 -10.95
C ALA A 119 -2.25 4.07 -12.30
N THR A 120 -1.13 4.04 -13.01
CA THR A 120 -1.01 3.40 -14.32
C THR A 120 0.14 2.41 -14.33
N GLN A 121 -0.06 1.27 -15.01
CA GLN A 121 0.95 0.21 -15.04
C GLN A 121 2.22 0.71 -15.74
N VAL A 122 3.36 0.51 -15.10
CA VAL A 122 4.69 0.86 -15.62
C VAL A 122 5.30 -0.34 -16.32
N PHE A 123 5.24 -1.50 -15.66
CA PHE A 123 5.70 -2.77 -16.22
C PHE A 123 4.97 -3.93 -15.56
N ASN A 124 5.02 -5.08 -16.23
CA ASN A 124 4.53 -6.36 -15.77
C ASN A 124 5.58 -7.42 -16.10
N VAL A 125 5.85 -8.35 -15.19
CA VAL A 125 6.81 -9.42 -15.42
C VAL A 125 6.07 -10.74 -15.57
N ALA A 126 6.34 -11.45 -16.66
CA ALA A 126 5.88 -12.82 -16.85
C ALA A 126 6.96 -13.76 -16.31
N HIS A 127 6.71 -14.40 -15.17
CA HIS A 127 7.66 -15.34 -14.56
C HIS A 127 6.98 -16.32 -13.62
N GLU A 128 7.73 -17.33 -13.20
CA GLU A 128 7.41 -18.13 -12.03
C GLU A 128 7.97 -17.41 -10.79
N GLY A 129 7.12 -17.09 -9.80
CA GLY A 129 7.53 -16.42 -8.55
C GLY A 129 6.72 -15.17 -8.21
N SER A 130 7.34 -14.26 -7.46
CA SER A 130 6.79 -12.93 -7.17
C SER A 130 7.85 -11.84 -7.19
N LEU A 131 7.54 -10.66 -7.74
CA LEU A 131 8.42 -9.51 -7.62
C LEU A 131 8.56 -9.09 -6.16
N TRP A 132 9.80 -8.88 -5.72
CA TRP A 132 10.09 -8.35 -4.38
C TRP A 132 10.45 -6.87 -4.37
N GLY A 133 10.67 -6.27 -5.53
CA GLY A 133 11.17 -4.89 -5.62
C GLY A 133 11.83 -4.60 -6.94
N PHE A 134 12.21 -3.34 -7.12
CA PHE A 134 13.05 -2.89 -8.22
C PHE A 134 13.90 -1.71 -7.75
N ALA A 135 15.03 -1.51 -8.42
CA ALA A 135 15.94 -0.41 -8.13
C ALA A 135 16.20 0.39 -9.40
N LYS A 136 16.28 1.72 -9.23
CA LYS A 136 16.84 2.59 -10.26
C LYS A 136 18.36 2.46 -10.24
N LEU A 137 18.94 2.08 -11.37
CA LEU A 137 20.38 2.13 -11.59
C LEU A 137 20.78 3.54 -12.04
N GLN A 138 22.01 3.94 -11.73
CA GLN A 138 22.55 5.26 -12.07
C GLN A 138 22.72 5.45 -13.58
#